data_AF-A0AAU5ZY39-F1
#
_entry.id   AF-A0AAU5ZY39-F1
#
_cell.length_a   1.000
_cell.length_b   1.000
_cell.length_c   1.000
_cell.angle_alpha   90.00
_cell.angle_beta   90.00
_cell.angle_gamma   90.00
#
_symmetry.space_group_name_H-M   'P 1'
#
loop_
_entity.id
_entity.type
_entity.pdbx_description
1 polymer ?
#
loop_
_entity_poly.entity_id
_entity_poly.type
_entity_poly.pdbx_seq_one_letter_code
_entity_poly.pdbx_strand_id
1 'polypeptide(L)'
;MSLPGIRAVVTPLPKRLDSLTSLRFFAAFAVFTTHFTGSGGKTGLGRAPLIFPYAQFGGNGVSLFFVLSGFLMTWVFKPNEHPGAFYWRRVGRIWPAHLVALLLGTYA
;
A
#
# COMPACT_ATOMS: atom_id res chain seq x y z
N MET A 1 37.67 7.31 -40.19
CA MET A 1 36.35 7.86 -39.81
C MET A 1 35.85 7.09 -38.61
N SER A 2 36.08 7.59 -37.39
CA SER A 2 35.72 6.91 -36.13
C SER A 2 34.32 7.36 -35.72
N LEU A 3 33.38 6.43 -35.53
CA LEU A 3 32.02 6.74 -35.11
C LEU A 3 32.03 7.22 -33.64
N PRO A 4 31.31 8.31 -33.29
CA PRO A 4 31.21 8.78 -31.91
C PRO A 4 30.50 7.72 -31.06
N GLY A 5 31.20 7.23 -30.03
CA GLY A 5 30.66 6.24 -29.11
C GLY A 5 29.46 6.78 -28.35
N ILE A 6 28.27 6.23 -28.62
CA ILE A 6 27.06 6.48 -27.84
C ILE A 6 27.30 5.89 -26.45
N ARG A 7 27.69 6.73 -25.49
CA ARG A 7 27.68 6.35 -24.07
C ARG A 7 26.22 6.28 -23.65
N ALA A 8 25.69 5.06 -23.58
CA ALA A 8 24.40 4.84 -22.95
C ALA A 8 24.49 5.33 -21.50
N VAL A 9 23.75 6.39 -21.18
CA VAL A 9 23.59 6.87 -19.81
C VAL A 9 22.76 5.84 -19.07
N VAL A 10 23.41 4.97 -18.31
CA VAL A 10 22.72 4.03 -17.42
C VAL A 10 22.23 4.82 -16.21
N THR A 11 20.96 5.22 -16.20
CA THR A 11 20.33 5.76 -15.00
C THR A 11 20.13 4.64 -13.97
N PRO A 12 20.61 4.80 -12.73
CA PRO A 12 20.37 3.82 -11.67
C PRO A 12 18.87 3.73 -11.39
N LEU A 13 18.38 2.51 -11.16
CA LEU A 13 16.98 2.29 -10.81
C LEU A 13 16.61 3.02 -9.51
N PRO A 14 15.42 3.64 -9.44
CA PRO A 14 15.00 4.39 -8.26
C PRO A 14 14.82 3.46 -7.05
N LYS A 15 15.42 3.85 -5.92
CA LYS A 15 15.37 3.10 -4.65
C LYS A 15 13.98 3.11 -3.99
N ARG A 16 13.15 4.09 -4.32
CA ARG A 16 11.74 4.19 -3.89
C ARG A 16 10.85 4.40 -5.10
N LEU A 17 9.68 3.75 -5.08
CA LEU A 17 8.67 3.84 -6.12
C LEU A 17 7.44 4.52 -5.52
N ASP A 18 7.49 5.84 -5.41
CA ASP A 18 6.47 6.62 -4.71
C ASP A 18 5.11 6.55 -5.41
N SER A 19 5.08 6.48 -6.75
CA SER A 19 3.85 6.26 -7.53
C SER A 19 3.12 4.97 -7.15
N LEU A 20 3.85 3.87 -6.88
CA LEU A 20 3.26 2.60 -6.43
C LEU A 20 2.78 2.69 -4.99
N THR A 21 3.43 3.54 -4.18
CA THR A 21 2.98 3.81 -2.80
C THR A 21 1.65 4.55 -2.80
N SER A 22 1.48 5.55 -3.66
CA SER A 22 0.20 6.24 -3.85
C SER A 22 -0.87 5.32 -4.41
N LEU A 23 -0.54 4.45 -5.37
CA LEU A 23 -1.50 3.49 -5.93
C LEU A 23 -2.04 2.51 -4.87
N ARG A 24 -1.20 2.11 -3.90
CA ARG A 24 -1.64 1.30 -2.75
C ARG A 24 -2.65 2.02 -1.88
N PHE A 25 -2.52 3.34 -1.69
CA PHE A 25 -3.50 4.11 -0.95
C PHE A 25 -4.87 4.06 -1.65
N PHE A 26 -4.92 4.27 -2.97
CA PHE A 26 -6.18 4.17 -3.71
C PHE A 26 -6.78 2.76 -3.66
N ALA A 27 -5.95 1.72 -3.73
CA ALA A 27 -6.41 0.34 -3.58
C ALA A 27 -7.01 0.06 -2.20
N ALA A 28 -6.33 0.49 -1.12
CA ALA A 28 -6.84 0.37 0.24
C ALA A 28 -8.10 1.21 0.49
N PHE A 29 -8.18 2.40 -0.13
CA PHE A 29 -9.34 3.28 -0.02
C PHE A 29 -10.59 2.67 -0.70
N ALA A 30 -10.42 2.01 -1.85
CA ALA A 30 -11.50 1.27 -2.49
C ALA A 30 -12.01 0.11 -1.61
N VAL A 31 -11.13 -0.57 -0.88
CA VAL A 31 -11.52 -1.60 0.11
C VAL A 31 -12.28 -0.95 1.27
N PHE A 32 -11.75 0.16 1.80
CA PHE A 32 -12.37 0.91 2.89
C PHE A 32 -13.79 1.35 2.53
N THR A 33 -14.03 1.90 1.34
CA THR A 33 -15.38 2.37 0.94
C THR A 33 -16.37 1.22 0.91
N THR A 34 -16.01 0.04 0.39
CA THR A 34 -16.86 -1.17 0.39
C THR A 34 -17.27 -1.60 1.80
N HIS A 35 -16.32 -1.62 2.74
CA HIS A 35 -16.61 -1.99 4.12
C HIS A 35 -17.39 -0.90 4.86
N PHE A 36 -17.08 0.37 4.61
CA PHE A 36 -17.73 1.52 5.23
C PHE A 36 -19.20 1.67 4.82
N THR A 37 -19.52 1.49 3.53
CA THR A 37 -20.90 1.58 3.02
C THR A 37 -21.73 0.33 3.27
N GLY A 38 -21.11 -0.76 3.72
CA GLY A 38 -21.80 -2.02 3.98
C GLY A 38 -22.31 -2.70 2.72
N SER A 39 -21.66 -2.50 1.56
CA SER A 39 -22.08 -3.10 0.28
C SER A 39 -22.07 -4.64 0.28
N GLY A 40 -21.53 -5.29 1.33
CA GLY A 40 -21.65 -6.73 1.63
C GLY A 40 -22.80 -7.14 2.57
N GLY A 41 -23.69 -6.21 2.93
CA GLY A 41 -24.99 -6.49 3.53
C GLY A 41 -25.10 -6.61 5.05
N LYS A 42 -24.02 -6.47 5.85
CA LYS A 42 -24.11 -6.70 7.31
C LYS A 42 -23.33 -5.77 8.26
N THR A 43 -22.48 -4.85 7.79
CA THR A 43 -21.50 -4.17 8.68
C THR A 43 -21.19 -2.69 8.41
N GLY A 44 -21.87 -2.03 7.47
CA GLY A 44 -21.55 -0.65 7.10
C GLY A 44 -22.07 0.39 8.10
N LEU A 45 -21.18 1.28 8.56
CA LEU A 45 -21.50 2.39 9.47
C LEU A 45 -22.06 3.63 8.74
N GLY A 46 -21.83 3.77 7.43
CA GLY A 46 -22.19 4.98 6.68
C GLY A 46 -23.04 4.70 5.45
N ARG A 47 -24.30 5.18 5.44
CA ARG A 47 -25.04 5.37 4.19
C ARG A 47 -24.52 6.63 3.51
N ALA A 48 -23.54 6.48 2.61
CA ALA A 48 -22.93 7.58 1.87
C ALA A 48 -23.26 7.45 0.37
N PRO A 49 -24.33 8.12 -0.12
CA PRO A 49 -24.85 7.93 -1.48
C PRO A 49 -23.83 8.22 -2.59
N LEU A 50 -22.91 9.16 -2.35
CA LEU A 50 -21.90 9.59 -3.34
C LEU A 50 -20.82 8.53 -3.62
N ILE A 51 -20.49 7.68 -2.63
CA ILE A 51 -19.45 6.65 -2.76
C ILE A 51 -20.03 5.24 -2.97
N PHE A 52 -21.34 5.08 -2.77
CA PHE A 52 -22.04 3.80 -2.93
C PHE A 52 -21.86 3.14 -4.32
N PRO A 53 -21.90 3.88 -5.45
CA PRO A 53 -21.69 3.28 -6.78
C PRO A 53 -20.27 2.70 -6.95
N TYR A 54 -19.28 3.31 -6.29
CA TYR A 54 -17.88 2.91 -6.38
C TYR A 54 -17.51 1.82 -5.35
N ALA A 55 -18.35 1.62 -4.35
CA ALA A 55 -18.14 0.64 -3.29
C ALA A 55 -18.17 -0.82 -3.79
N GLN A 56 -18.61 -1.10 -5.02
CA GLN A 56 -18.49 -2.44 -5.60
C GLN A 56 -17.08 -2.75 -6.13
N PHE A 57 -16.24 -1.74 -6.35
CA PHE A 57 -14.88 -1.94 -6.86
C PHE A 57 -13.87 -2.43 -5.81
N GLY A 58 -14.21 -2.41 -4.51
CA GLY A 58 -13.26 -2.77 -3.45
C GLY A 58 -12.72 -4.19 -3.54
N GLY A 59 -13.46 -5.14 -4.12
CA GLY A 59 -12.94 -6.49 -4.39
C GLY A 59 -11.67 -6.48 -5.26
N ASN A 60 -11.62 -5.64 -6.29
CA ASN A 60 -10.41 -5.44 -7.11
C ASN A 60 -9.32 -4.70 -6.33
N GLY A 61 -9.71 -3.80 -5.43
CA GLY A 61 -8.80 -3.11 -4.51
C GLY A 61 -7.99 -4.07 -3.65
N VAL A 62 -8.60 -5.16 -3.15
CA VAL A 62 -7.91 -6.19 -2.36
C VAL A 62 -6.79 -6.83 -3.18
N SER A 63 -7.10 -7.36 -4.36
CA SER A 63 -6.14 -8.02 -5.24
C SER A 63 -5.00 -7.09 -5.63
N LEU A 64 -5.32 -5.86 -6.04
CA LEU A 64 -4.32 -4.85 -6.42
C LEU A 64 -3.40 -4.49 -5.25
N PHE A 65 -3.97 -4.27 -4.05
CA PHE A 65 -3.20 -3.93 -2.86
C PHE A 65 -2.19 -5.03 -2.49
N PHE A 66 -2.61 -6.31 -2.52
CA PHE A 66 -1.74 -7.43 -2.18
C PHE A 66 -0.62 -7.62 -3.19
N VAL A 67 -0.90 -7.53 -4.50
CA VAL A 67 0.12 -7.64 -5.55
C VAL A 67 1.15 -6.52 -5.44
N LEU A 68 0.71 -5.26 -5.30
CA LEU A 68 1.63 -4.12 -5.14
C LEU A 68 2.45 -4.21 -3.85
N SER A 69 1.85 -4.69 -2.76
CA SER A 69 2.54 -4.85 -1.48
C SER A 69 3.62 -5.94 -1.57
N GLY A 70 3.30 -7.08 -2.18
CA GLY A 70 4.26 -8.16 -2.41
C GLY A 70 5.42 -7.71 -3.29
N PHE A 71 5.12 -7.05 -4.41
CA PHE A 71 6.12 -6.47 -5.30
C PHE A 71 7.04 -5.46 -4.59
N LEU A 72 6.48 -4.53 -3.80
CA LEU A 72 7.30 -3.56 -3.09
C LEU A 72 8.17 -4.18 -2.00
N MET A 73 7.71 -5.27 -1.35
CA MET A 73 8.51 -5.98 -0.36
C MET A 73 9.75 -6.62 -0.98
N THR A 74 9.64 -7.21 -2.16
CA THR A 74 10.78 -7.77 -2.89
C THR A 74 11.65 -6.68 -3.50
N TRP A 75 11.06 -5.57 -4.01
CA TRP A 75 11.81 -4.44 -4.57
C TRP A 75 12.77 -3.78 -3.58
N VAL A 76 12.34 -3.62 -2.32
CA VAL A 76 13.16 -2.99 -1.27
C VAL A 76 14.05 -3.98 -0.51
N PHE A 77 14.03 -5.26 -0.90
CA PHE A 77 14.85 -6.29 -0.28
C PHE A 77 16.35 -5.98 -0.45
N LYS A 78 17.11 -6.19 0.62
CA LYS A 78 18.56 -6.01 0.64
C LYS A 78 19.23 -7.32 1.02
N PRO A 79 20.07 -7.91 0.15
CA PRO A 79 20.67 -9.23 0.39
C PRO A 79 21.49 -9.33 1.68
N ASN A 80 22.21 -8.28 2.05
CA ASN A 80 23.14 -8.27 3.19
C ASN A 80 22.57 -7.58 4.44
N GLU A 81 21.26 -7.42 4.52
CA GLU A 81 20.62 -6.77 5.66
C GLU A 81 20.33 -7.77 6.78
N HIS A 82 20.76 -7.44 8.00
CA HIS A 82 20.48 -8.28 9.17
C HIS A 82 18.95 -8.42 9.36
N PRO A 83 18.38 -9.64 9.44
CA PRO A 83 16.94 -9.84 9.56
C PRO A 83 16.32 -9.06 10.72
N GLY A 84 17.00 -9.01 11.87
CA GLY A 84 16.52 -8.25 13.03
C GLY A 84 16.35 -6.75 12.75
N ALA A 85 17.25 -6.14 11.97
CA ALA A 85 17.15 -4.73 11.60
C ALA A 85 15.95 -4.47 10.68
N PHE A 86 15.61 -5.43 9.82
CA PHE A 86 14.41 -5.39 8.99
C PHE A 86 13.14 -5.43 9.84
N TYR A 87 13.03 -6.38 10.77
CA TYR A 87 11.87 -6.47 11.65
C TYR A 87 11.73 -5.25 12.56
N TRP A 88 12.82 -4.68 13.07
CA TRP A 88 12.76 -3.50 13.94
C TRP A 88 12.22 -2.25 13.25
N ARG A 89 12.62 -2.00 12.00
CA ARG A 89 12.02 -0.91 11.20
C ARG A 89 10.55 -1.16 10.91
N ARG A 90 10.16 -2.41 10.72
CA ARG A 90 8.76 -2.78 10.51
C ARG A 90 7.93 -2.55 11.77
N VAL A 91 8.42 -2.97 12.95
CA VAL A 91 7.76 -2.72 14.24
C VAL A 91 7.61 -1.22 14.50
N GLY A 92 8.70 -0.44 14.37
CA GLY A 92 8.68 1.01 14.58
C GLY A 92 7.71 1.76 13.65
N ARG A 93 7.40 1.20 12.48
CA ARG A 93 6.40 1.76 11.54
C ARG A 93 4.97 1.30 11.84
N ILE A 94 4.78 0.05 12.25
CA ILE A 94 3.45 -0.59 12.39
C ILE A 94 2.84 -0.32 13.77
N TRP A 95 3.65 -0.47 14.84
CA TRP A 95 3.17 -0.42 16.22
C TRP A 95 2.51 0.92 16.62
N PRO A 96 3.04 2.10 16.23
CA PRO A 96 2.40 3.36 16.57
C PRO A 96 0.95 3.46 16.04
N ALA A 97 0.72 3.04 14.80
CA ALA A 97 -0.61 3.02 14.21
C ALA A 97 -1.54 2.03 14.92
N HIS A 98 -1.02 0.88 15.36
CA HIS A 98 -1.80 -0.12 16.08
C HIS A 98 -2.20 0.37 17.47
N LEU A 99 -1.28 1.03 18.20
CA LEU A 99 -1.60 1.62 19.50
C LEU A 99 -2.69 2.69 19.37
N VAL A 100 -2.60 3.58 18.38
CA VAL A 100 -3.63 4.58 18.12
C VAL A 100 -4.97 3.92 17.79
N ALA A 101 -4.98 2.92 16.90
CA ALA A 101 -6.20 2.21 16.53
C ALA A 101 -6.81 1.43 17.72
N LEU A 102 -5.97 0.82 18.55
CA LEU A 102 -6.39 0.11 19.76
C LEU A 102 -7.06 1.07 20.74
N LEU A 103 -6.40 2.20 21.05
CA LEU A 103 -6.96 3.21 21.94
C LEU A 103 -8.31 3.71 21.40
N LEU A 104 -8.36 4.16 20.14
CA LEU A 104 -9.60 4.62 19.52
C LEU A 104 -10.71 3.56 19.56
N GLY A 105 -10.39 2.30 19.29
CA GLY A 105 -11.36 1.20 19.31
C GLY A 105 -11.82 0.79 20.71
N THR A 106 -11.02 1.01 21.76
CA THR A 106 -11.43 0.76 23.15
C THR A 106 -12.18 1.92 23.79
N TYR A 107 -12.05 3.13 23.25
CA TYR A 107 -12.75 4.34 23.74
C TYR A 107 -13.98 4.73 22.89
N ALA A 108 -14.30 3.98 21.83
CA ALA A 108 -15.47 4.16 20.97
C ALA A 108 -16.50 3.05 21.21
#